data_AF-A0A812H8N0-F1
#
_entry.id   AF-A0A812H8N0-F1
#
_cell.length_a   1.000
_cell.length_b   1.000
_cell.length_c   1.000
_cell.angle_alpha   90.00
_cell.angle_beta   90.00
_cell.angle_gamma   90.00
#
_symmetry.space_group_name_H-M   'P 1'
#
loop_
_entity.id
_entity.type
_entity.pdbx_description
1 polymer ?
#
loop_
_entity_poly.entity_id
_entity_poly.type
_entity_poly.pdbx_seq_one_letter_code
_entity_poly.pdbx_strand_id
1 'polypeptide(L)'
;MVSKLEFSHAVAAIRKERGLTQGQLADDLARSYSAFESLNQPTLSQWESGKVTPSLLKRLAFSHYIGEQYEYTSSEYKRIKASQSKNIYLSFKDIVYEYQVTDVKSCSLSQISDSEFEQIDAVHKQLITPGGVEDTLNQFGESPSKARLYYCKGMLVGHLIYQELRSEFRILSLWHLGRSILKFLVTDIIQVMGNAIIHFPVHEPVIKQLLFDIFIRDFYHHRRVTFFKAPATHIFKNPMVKHCFDGLLDLVLYRFHQVGNEFMQSRQEAH
;
A
#
# COMPACT_ATOMS: atom_id res chain seq x y z
N MET A 1 17.99 -6.22 -11.39
CA MET A 1 17.03 -5.94 -12.49
C MET A 1 16.62 -7.25 -13.13
N VAL A 2 15.34 -7.44 -13.46
CA VAL A 2 14.80 -8.68 -14.07
C VAL A 2 14.30 -8.37 -15.48
N SER A 3 14.61 -9.20 -16.47
CA SER A 3 14.08 -9.06 -17.83
C SER A 3 13.29 -10.30 -18.23
N LYS A 4 12.61 -10.26 -19.38
CA LYS A 4 11.95 -11.44 -19.95
C LYS A 4 12.93 -12.61 -20.17
N LEU A 5 14.16 -12.31 -20.60
CA LEU A 5 15.18 -13.32 -20.92
C LEU A 5 15.78 -13.92 -19.66
N GLU A 6 16.02 -13.09 -18.63
CA GLU A 6 16.61 -13.53 -17.37
C GLU A 6 15.60 -14.05 -16.34
N PHE A 7 14.31 -14.07 -16.68
CA PHE A 7 13.25 -14.43 -15.74
C PHE A 7 13.43 -15.82 -15.12
N SER A 8 13.73 -16.83 -15.92
CA SER A 8 13.93 -18.21 -15.44
C SER A 8 15.09 -18.30 -14.45
N HIS A 9 16.21 -17.64 -14.77
CA HIS A 9 17.38 -17.55 -13.89
C HIS A 9 17.06 -16.79 -12.60
N ALA A 10 16.34 -15.67 -12.67
CA ALA A 10 15.96 -14.88 -11.51
C ALA A 10 15.08 -15.69 -10.53
N VAL A 11 14.11 -16.47 -11.03
CA VAL A 11 13.29 -17.36 -10.20
C VAL A 11 14.15 -18.41 -9.50
N ALA A 12 15.02 -19.10 -10.25
CA ALA A 12 15.88 -20.13 -9.69
C ALA A 12 16.92 -19.57 -8.69
N ALA A 13 17.47 -18.39 -8.97
CA ALA A 13 18.44 -17.71 -8.11
C ALA A 13 17.81 -17.34 -6.76
N ILE A 14 16.67 -16.65 -6.79
CA ILE A 14 15.95 -16.22 -5.57
C ILE A 14 15.51 -17.43 -4.74
N ARG A 15 15.04 -18.50 -5.38
CA ARG A 15 14.69 -19.73 -4.68
C ARG A 15 15.90 -20.32 -3.94
N LYS A 16 17.04 -20.42 -4.62
CA LYS A 16 18.28 -20.98 -4.06
C LYS A 16 18.86 -20.09 -2.95
N GLU A 17 18.89 -18.78 -3.17
CA GLU A 17 19.34 -17.77 -2.19
C GLU A 17 18.57 -17.89 -0.88
N ARG A 18 17.25 -18.08 -0.95
CA ARG A 18 16.38 -18.23 0.23
C ARG A 18 16.31 -19.66 0.77
N GLY A 19 17.03 -20.62 0.17
CA GLY A 19 17.03 -22.02 0.60
C GLY A 19 15.67 -22.71 0.46
N LEU A 20 14.82 -22.28 -0.49
CA LEU A 20 13.46 -22.78 -0.65
C LEU A 20 13.38 -23.96 -1.63
N THR A 21 12.44 -24.86 -1.39
CA THR A 21 11.94 -25.78 -2.42
C THR A 21 11.06 -25.05 -3.43
N GLN A 22 10.84 -25.66 -4.59
CA GLN A 22 9.93 -25.07 -5.60
C GLN A 22 8.49 -24.96 -5.08
N GLY A 23 8.04 -25.90 -4.24
CA GLY A 23 6.72 -25.82 -3.61
C GLY A 23 6.63 -24.63 -2.66
N GLN A 24 7.62 -24.46 -1.79
CA GLN A 24 7.64 -23.34 -0.83
C GLN A 24 7.65 -21.97 -1.51
N LEU A 25 8.46 -21.78 -2.57
CA LEU A 25 8.44 -20.50 -3.29
C LEU A 25 7.10 -20.27 -4.02
N ALA A 26 6.49 -21.32 -4.59
CA ALA A 26 5.17 -21.21 -5.20
C ALA A 26 4.12 -20.79 -4.16
N ASP A 27 4.14 -21.41 -2.98
CA ASP A 27 3.23 -21.10 -1.88
C ASP A 27 3.43 -19.68 -1.33
N ASP A 28 4.69 -19.24 -1.18
CA ASP A 28 5.02 -17.88 -0.74
C ASP A 28 4.51 -16.82 -1.73
N LEU A 29 4.71 -17.05 -3.03
CA LEU A 29 4.20 -16.18 -4.07
C LEU A 29 2.66 -16.16 -4.06
N ALA A 30 2.02 -17.33 -4.00
CA ALA A 30 0.56 -17.45 -3.99
C ALA A 30 -0.11 -16.74 -2.80
N ARG A 31 0.52 -16.79 -1.61
CA ARG A 31 0.06 -16.03 -0.44
C ARG A 31 0.32 -14.53 -0.53
N SER A 32 1.33 -14.13 -1.31
CA SER A 32 1.73 -12.72 -1.37
C SER A 32 0.85 -11.87 -2.28
N TYR A 33 0.29 -12.45 -3.36
CA TYR A 33 -0.40 -11.69 -4.41
C TYR A 33 -1.29 -12.57 -5.32
N SER A 34 -2.47 -12.06 -5.66
CA SER A 34 -3.54 -12.73 -6.40
C SER A 34 -3.11 -13.28 -7.77
N ALA A 35 -2.20 -12.59 -8.46
CA ALA A 35 -1.70 -13.06 -9.76
C ALA A 35 -0.97 -14.42 -9.66
N PHE A 36 -0.59 -14.85 -8.45
CA PHE A 36 0.06 -16.13 -8.18
C PHE A 36 -0.83 -17.16 -7.49
N GLU A 37 -2.12 -16.88 -7.26
CA GLU A 37 -3.01 -17.76 -6.48
C GLU A 37 -3.08 -19.20 -7.01
N SER A 38 -3.00 -19.39 -8.34
CA SER A 38 -2.97 -20.71 -9.00
C SER A 38 -1.57 -21.28 -9.22
N LEU A 39 -0.52 -20.62 -8.73
CA LEU A 39 0.85 -21.08 -8.90
C LEU A 39 1.11 -22.31 -8.03
N ASN A 40 1.68 -23.35 -8.64
CA ASN A 40 2.03 -24.59 -7.96
C ASN A 40 3.47 -25.02 -8.34
N GLN A 41 4.00 -26.01 -7.63
CA GLN A 41 5.36 -26.51 -7.84
C GLN A 41 5.65 -26.90 -9.30
N PRO A 42 4.80 -27.67 -10.03
CA PRO A 42 5.05 -27.98 -11.43
C PRO A 42 5.18 -26.75 -12.32
N THR A 43 4.31 -25.75 -12.12
CA THR A 43 4.33 -24.51 -12.91
C THR A 43 5.59 -23.70 -12.62
N LEU A 44 5.99 -23.60 -11.34
CA LEU A 44 7.24 -22.93 -10.97
C LEU A 44 8.45 -23.66 -11.57
N SER A 45 8.46 -25.00 -11.59
CA SER A 45 9.52 -25.76 -12.25
C SER A 45 9.63 -25.45 -13.75
N GLN A 46 8.50 -25.23 -14.44
CA GLN A 46 8.51 -24.84 -15.85
C GLN A 46 9.00 -23.41 -16.07
N TRP A 47 8.80 -22.51 -15.10
CA TRP A 47 9.37 -21.17 -15.12
C TRP A 47 10.89 -21.21 -14.96
N GLU A 48 11.39 -21.97 -13.98
CA GLU A 48 12.83 -22.12 -13.73
C GLU A 48 13.56 -22.77 -14.91
N SER A 49 12.93 -23.74 -15.58
CA SER A 49 13.51 -24.39 -16.76
C SER A 49 13.39 -23.57 -18.04
N GLY A 50 12.73 -22.41 -18.01
CA GLY A 50 12.43 -21.59 -19.20
C GLY A 50 11.43 -22.23 -20.17
N LYS A 51 10.82 -23.38 -19.83
CA LYS A 51 9.86 -24.09 -20.69
C LYS A 51 8.58 -23.27 -20.87
N VAL A 52 8.18 -22.54 -19.83
CA VAL A 52 7.05 -21.61 -19.87
C VAL A 52 7.50 -20.24 -19.41
N THR A 53 7.31 -19.25 -20.28
CA THR A 53 7.43 -17.84 -19.90
C THR A 53 6.07 -17.33 -19.44
N PRO A 54 5.93 -16.83 -18.19
CA PRO A 54 4.65 -16.32 -17.72
C PRO A 54 4.29 -14.98 -18.36
N SER A 55 3.04 -14.55 -18.13
CA SER A 55 2.53 -13.26 -18.60
C SER A 55 3.32 -12.07 -18.05
N LEU A 56 3.25 -10.93 -18.73
CA LEU A 56 3.89 -9.69 -18.27
C LEU A 56 3.51 -9.34 -16.82
N LEU A 57 2.22 -9.47 -16.46
CA LEU A 57 1.75 -9.21 -15.09
C LEU A 57 2.46 -10.09 -14.06
N LYS A 58 2.60 -11.39 -14.32
CA LYS A 58 3.28 -12.32 -13.41
C LYS A 58 4.79 -12.03 -13.31
N ARG A 59 5.43 -11.62 -14.41
CA ARG A 59 6.85 -11.22 -14.37
C ARG A 59 7.06 -9.91 -13.61
N LEU A 60 6.15 -8.94 -13.77
CA LEU A 60 6.15 -7.71 -12.97
C LEU A 60 5.92 -8.00 -11.50
N ALA A 61 4.93 -8.84 -11.19
CA ALA A 61 4.63 -9.22 -9.82
C ALA A 61 5.82 -9.92 -9.16
N PHE A 62 6.54 -10.77 -9.90
CA PHE A 62 7.71 -11.46 -9.37
C PHE A 62 8.89 -10.49 -9.15
N SER A 63 9.17 -9.63 -10.12
CA SER A 63 10.23 -8.60 -10.00
C SER A 63 9.94 -7.69 -8.80
N HIS A 64 8.69 -7.25 -8.67
CA HIS A 64 8.22 -6.48 -7.54
C HIS A 64 8.32 -7.25 -6.22
N TYR A 65 7.95 -8.54 -6.17
CA TYR A 65 8.08 -9.37 -4.97
C TYR A 65 9.51 -9.44 -4.44
N ILE A 66 10.50 -9.46 -5.34
CA ILE A 66 11.92 -9.51 -4.96
C ILE A 66 12.56 -8.12 -4.79
N GLY A 67 11.81 -7.04 -5.04
CA GLY A 67 12.29 -5.67 -4.88
C GLY A 67 13.15 -5.17 -6.05
N GLU A 68 12.98 -5.76 -7.23
CA GLU A 68 13.78 -5.45 -8.42
C GLU A 68 12.94 -4.77 -9.51
N GLN A 69 13.57 -3.84 -10.23
CA GLN A 69 12.98 -3.26 -11.43
C GLN A 69 12.91 -4.28 -12.56
N TYR A 70 11.84 -4.21 -13.36
CA TYR A 70 11.67 -5.03 -14.55
C TYR A 70 12.11 -4.27 -15.81
N GLU A 71 12.92 -4.90 -16.64
CA GLU A 71 13.37 -4.39 -17.92
C GLU A 71 12.41 -4.80 -19.04
N TYR A 72 11.84 -3.79 -19.71
CA TYR A 72 10.82 -3.98 -20.73
C TYR A 72 11.42 -4.16 -22.12
N THR A 73 10.83 -5.07 -22.89
CA THR A 73 10.95 -4.98 -24.35
C THR A 73 10.15 -3.78 -24.88
N SER A 74 10.46 -3.30 -26.09
CA SER A 74 9.75 -2.16 -26.70
C SER A 74 8.23 -2.37 -26.81
N SER A 75 7.77 -3.61 -27.01
CA SER A 75 6.34 -3.93 -27.08
C SER A 75 5.68 -3.96 -25.71
N GLU A 76 6.39 -4.41 -24.68
CA GLU A 76 5.92 -4.39 -23.28
C GLU A 76 5.86 -2.97 -22.75
N TYR A 77 6.86 -2.14 -23.06
CA TYR A 77 6.90 -0.75 -22.63
C TYR A 77 5.69 0.04 -23.17
N LYS A 78 5.26 -0.19 -24.42
CA LYS A 78 4.05 0.43 -24.97
C LYS A 78 2.80 0.15 -24.14
N ARG A 79 2.68 -1.06 -23.58
CA ARG A 79 1.55 -1.46 -22.72
C ARG A 79 1.61 -0.80 -21.34
N ILE A 80 2.81 -0.58 -20.82
CA ILE A 80 3.06 -0.02 -19.49
C ILE A 80 2.98 1.51 -19.51
N LYS A 81 3.37 2.15 -20.60
CA LYS A 81 3.34 3.60 -20.72
C LYS A 81 1.96 4.19 -20.42
N ALA A 82 0.89 3.52 -20.84
CA ALA A 82 -0.48 3.95 -20.56
C ALA A 82 -0.81 3.91 -19.05
N SER A 83 -0.30 2.93 -18.31
CA SER A 83 -0.56 2.79 -16.88
C SER A 83 0.17 3.82 -16.03
N GLN A 84 1.29 4.39 -16.50
CA GLN A 84 2.03 5.42 -15.75
C GLN A 84 1.19 6.67 -15.44
N SER A 85 0.22 7.00 -16.30
CA SER A 85 -0.73 8.09 -16.05
C SER A 85 -1.55 7.89 -14.77
N LYS A 86 -1.72 6.65 -14.30
CA LYS A 86 -2.47 6.33 -13.08
C LYS A 86 -1.73 6.71 -11.79
N ASN A 87 -0.47 7.10 -11.87
CA ASN A 87 0.29 7.62 -10.73
C ASN A 87 -0.35 8.91 -10.14
N ILE A 88 -1.23 9.58 -10.89
CA ILE A 88 -2.02 10.71 -10.35
C ILE A 88 -2.87 10.33 -9.13
N TYR A 89 -3.23 9.06 -8.97
CA TYR A 89 -4.07 8.56 -7.88
C TYR A 89 -3.28 8.20 -6.61
N LEU A 90 -1.96 8.38 -6.59
CA LEU A 90 -1.11 8.12 -5.44
C LEU A 90 -0.70 9.42 -4.75
N SER A 91 -0.83 9.45 -3.43
CA SER A 91 -0.48 10.59 -2.58
C SER A 91 1.00 10.63 -2.19
N PHE A 92 1.69 9.48 -2.12
CA PHE A 92 3.08 9.35 -1.68
C PHE A 92 4.14 9.54 -2.79
N LYS A 93 3.98 10.58 -3.61
CA LYS A 93 4.98 10.90 -4.64
C LYS A 93 6.28 11.38 -4.00
N ASP A 94 7.38 11.18 -4.73
CA ASP A 94 8.64 11.82 -4.36
C ASP A 94 8.46 13.33 -4.52
N ILE A 95 8.83 14.06 -3.48
CA ILE A 95 8.84 15.51 -3.44
C ILE A 95 10.30 15.97 -3.60
N VAL A 96 10.48 17.17 -4.14
CA VAL A 96 11.80 17.68 -4.54
C VAL A 96 12.79 17.72 -3.38
N TYR A 97 12.30 18.05 -2.18
CA TYR A 97 13.11 18.13 -0.98
C TYR A 97 12.88 16.91 -0.10
N GLU A 98 13.98 16.32 0.39
CA GLU A 98 13.90 15.23 1.33
C GLU A 98 13.53 15.76 2.73
N TYR A 99 12.30 15.50 3.15
CA TYR A 99 11.85 15.76 4.51
C TYR A 99 12.06 14.53 5.38
N GLN A 100 12.50 14.75 6.61
CA GLN A 100 12.67 13.72 7.63
C GLN A 100 11.94 14.14 8.90
N VAL A 101 11.36 13.17 9.60
CA VAL A 101 10.71 13.43 10.88
C VAL A 101 11.80 13.71 11.92
N THR A 102 11.80 14.93 12.48
CA THR A 102 12.68 15.33 13.57
C THR A 102 12.03 15.12 14.92
N ASP A 103 10.70 15.26 15.01
CA ASP A 103 9.96 15.23 16.26
C ASP A 103 8.61 14.53 16.09
N VAL A 104 8.17 13.83 17.15
CA VAL A 104 6.87 13.16 17.22
C VAL A 104 6.14 13.58 18.50
N LYS A 105 5.01 14.25 18.36
CA LYS A 105 4.12 14.62 19.47
C LYS A 105 3.01 13.59 19.61
N SER A 106 2.91 12.94 20.77
CA SER A 106 1.83 12.00 21.09
C SER A 106 0.90 12.58 22.15
N CYS A 107 -0.40 12.63 21.88
CA CYS A 107 -1.37 13.23 22.79
C CYS A 107 -2.79 12.68 22.58
N SER A 108 -3.72 13.03 23.46
CA SER A 108 -5.16 12.86 23.20
C SER A 108 -5.59 13.77 22.04
N LEU A 109 -6.60 13.38 21.27
CA LEU A 109 -7.15 14.21 20.19
C LEU A 109 -7.59 15.59 20.71
N SER A 110 -8.14 15.65 21.92
CA SER A 110 -8.55 16.90 22.59
C SER A 110 -7.39 17.82 23.01
N GLN A 111 -6.14 17.37 22.89
CA GLN A 111 -4.93 18.14 23.23
C GLN A 111 -4.17 18.62 21.99
N ILE A 112 -4.68 18.34 20.79
CA ILE A 112 -4.17 18.97 19.56
C ILE A 112 -4.55 20.46 19.62
N SER A 113 -3.64 21.35 19.22
CA SER A 113 -3.97 22.77 19.14
C SER A 113 -4.90 23.06 17.97
N ASP A 114 -5.73 24.10 18.08
CA ASP A 114 -6.68 24.47 17.02
C ASP A 114 -5.99 24.64 15.66
N SER A 115 -4.81 25.28 15.63
CA SER A 115 -4.02 25.47 14.40
C SER A 115 -3.49 24.16 13.80
N GLU A 116 -3.11 23.18 14.62
CA GLU A 116 -2.71 21.85 14.12
C GLU A 116 -3.91 21.11 13.55
N PHE A 117 -5.06 21.16 14.25
CA PHE A 117 -6.28 20.50 13.81
C PHE A 117 -6.83 21.09 12.51
N GLU A 118 -6.84 22.43 12.38
CA GLU A 118 -7.24 23.12 11.15
C GLU A 118 -6.40 22.70 9.94
N GLN A 119 -5.07 22.56 10.11
CA GLN A 119 -4.19 22.08 9.04
C GLN A 119 -4.52 20.64 8.65
N ILE A 120 -4.70 19.76 9.63
CA ILE A 120 -5.06 18.35 9.43
C ILE A 120 -6.42 18.25 8.70
N ASP A 121 -7.40 19.02 9.13
CA ASP A 121 -8.74 19.03 8.57
C ASP A 121 -8.75 19.59 7.14
N ALA A 122 -8.00 20.67 6.88
CA ALA A 122 -7.84 21.24 5.54
C ALA A 122 -7.26 20.21 4.55
N VAL A 123 -6.24 19.45 4.94
CA VAL A 123 -5.68 18.37 4.13
C VAL A 123 -6.73 17.31 3.81
N HIS A 124 -7.53 16.91 4.80
CA HIS A 124 -8.59 15.91 4.61
C HIS A 124 -9.68 16.41 3.66
N LYS A 125 -10.15 17.64 3.83
CA LYS A 125 -11.14 18.28 2.96
C LYS A 125 -10.68 18.37 1.52
N GLN A 126 -9.40 18.69 1.31
CA GLN A 126 -8.84 18.84 -0.03
C GLN A 126 -8.55 17.50 -0.72
N LEU A 127 -8.04 16.50 0.01
CA LEU A 127 -7.43 15.31 -0.59
C LEU A 127 -8.16 14.00 -0.31
N ILE A 128 -8.92 13.89 0.79
CA ILE A 128 -9.43 12.61 1.30
C ILE A 128 -10.95 12.55 1.27
N THR A 129 -11.63 13.37 2.07
CA THR A 129 -13.10 13.41 2.18
C THR A 129 -13.61 14.84 2.36
N PRO A 130 -14.67 15.26 1.64
CA PRO A 130 -15.14 16.65 1.68
C PRO A 130 -15.53 17.21 3.05
N GLY A 131 -15.99 16.36 3.99
CA GLY A 131 -16.33 16.80 5.35
C GLY A 131 -15.18 16.64 6.35
N GLY A 132 -13.96 16.46 5.87
CA GLY A 132 -12.76 16.55 6.71
C GLY A 132 -12.57 15.39 7.68
N VAL A 133 -11.87 15.65 8.77
CA VAL A 133 -11.55 14.60 9.77
C VAL A 133 -12.81 14.18 10.54
N GLU A 134 -13.69 15.14 10.80
CA GLU A 134 -14.93 14.91 11.55
C GLU A 134 -15.87 13.91 10.87
N ASP A 135 -15.95 13.91 9.54
CA ASP A 135 -16.72 12.90 8.79
C ASP A 135 -16.40 11.48 9.27
N THR A 136 -15.10 11.19 9.41
CA THR A 136 -14.64 9.85 9.79
C THR A 136 -14.79 9.62 11.28
N LEU A 137 -14.49 10.62 12.12
CA LEU A 137 -14.70 10.53 13.56
C LEU A 137 -16.16 10.21 13.89
N ASN A 138 -17.10 10.86 13.21
CA ASN A 138 -18.54 10.68 13.45
C ASN A 138 -19.06 9.30 13.02
N GLN A 139 -18.37 8.59 12.12
CA GLN A 139 -18.75 7.21 11.74
C GLN A 139 -18.39 6.17 12.80
N PHE A 140 -17.40 6.47 13.64
CA PHE A 140 -16.83 5.51 14.58
C PHE A 140 -16.95 6.09 15.99
N GLY A 141 -17.87 5.53 16.78
CA GLY A 141 -18.32 6.07 18.07
C GLY A 141 -17.23 6.44 19.08
N GLU A 142 -17.66 6.94 20.24
CA GLU A 142 -16.90 7.76 21.20
C GLU A 142 -15.78 7.07 22.00
N SER A 143 -15.05 6.12 21.42
CA SER A 143 -13.80 5.67 22.03
C SER A 143 -12.79 6.82 22.02
N PRO A 144 -12.04 7.03 23.12
CA PRO A 144 -11.04 8.08 23.19
C PRO A 144 -10.02 7.99 22.05
N SER A 145 -9.93 9.05 21.26
CA SER A 145 -9.00 9.13 20.14
C SER A 145 -7.65 9.66 20.61
N LYS A 146 -6.58 9.03 20.14
CA LYS A 146 -5.20 9.45 20.31
C LYS A 146 -4.68 10.01 19.00
N ALA A 147 -3.73 10.92 19.11
CA ALA A 147 -3.06 11.55 17.97
C ALA A 147 -1.55 11.44 18.09
N ARG A 148 -0.91 11.19 16.95
CA ARG A 148 0.52 11.31 16.75
C ARG A 148 0.77 12.27 15.59
N LEU A 149 1.47 13.36 15.89
CA LEU A 149 1.79 14.42 14.94
C LEU A 149 3.30 14.37 14.65
N TYR A 150 3.66 14.41 13.38
CA TYR A 150 5.03 14.24 12.92
C TYR A 150 5.54 15.55 12.35
N TYR A 151 6.69 16.02 12.82
CA TYR A 151 7.26 17.30 12.42
C TYR A 151 8.61 17.15 11.77
N CYS A 152 8.92 18.04 10.85
CA CYS A 152 10.26 18.28 10.33
C CYS A 152 10.65 19.71 10.68
N LYS A 153 11.56 19.88 11.64
CA LYS A 153 12.05 21.20 12.11
C LYS A 153 10.89 22.16 12.45
N GLY A 154 9.89 21.65 13.19
CA GLY A 154 8.71 22.40 13.61
C GLY A 154 7.56 22.48 12.59
N MET A 155 7.77 22.06 11.34
CA MET A 155 6.69 21.99 10.33
C MET A 155 5.95 20.65 10.41
N LEU A 156 4.62 20.67 10.47
CA LEU A 156 3.80 19.46 10.44
C LEU A 156 3.92 18.78 9.06
N VAL A 157 4.38 17.53 9.03
CA VAL A 157 4.62 16.76 7.79
C VAL A 157 3.78 15.49 7.71
N GLY A 158 3.01 15.17 8.74
CA GLY A 158 2.08 14.06 8.73
C GLY A 158 1.37 13.91 10.06
N HIS A 159 0.38 13.04 10.09
CA HIS A 159 -0.39 12.75 11.30
C HIS A 159 -1.00 11.36 11.26
N LEU A 160 -1.28 10.83 12.45
CA LEU A 160 -2.02 9.61 12.70
C LEU A 160 -2.98 9.86 13.85
N ILE A 161 -4.29 9.75 13.58
CA ILE A 161 -5.34 9.77 14.60
C ILE A 161 -5.96 8.38 14.64
N TYR A 162 -6.05 7.81 15.83
CA TYR A 162 -6.52 6.44 16.00
C TYR A 162 -7.21 6.25 17.34
N GLN A 163 -8.07 5.24 17.40
CA GLN A 163 -8.65 4.70 18.62
C GLN A 163 -7.94 3.40 18.98
N GLU A 164 -7.63 3.23 20.26
CA GLU A 164 -7.22 1.96 20.82
C GLU A 164 -8.46 1.24 21.35
N LEU A 165 -8.80 0.12 20.71
CA LEU A 165 -9.85 -0.79 21.15
C LEU A 165 -9.19 -1.93 21.93
N ARG A 166 -9.97 -2.74 22.65
CA ARG A 166 -9.44 -3.78 23.58
C ARG A 166 -8.28 -4.62 23.03
N SER A 167 -8.32 -5.03 21.75
CA SER A 167 -7.27 -5.84 21.11
C SER A 167 -7.00 -5.43 19.66
N GLU A 168 -7.53 -4.28 19.25
CA GLU A 168 -7.50 -3.80 17.87
C GLU A 168 -7.24 -2.30 17.87
N PHE A 169 -6.69 -1.78 16.77
CA PHE A 169 -6.55 -0.35 16.57
C PHE A 169 -7.42 0.08 15.41
N ARG A 170 -8.04 1.25 15.54
CA ARG A 170 -8.78 1.86 14.45
C ARG A 170 -8.12 3.17 14.07
N ILE A 171 -7.50 3.20 12.90
CA ILE A 171 -6.99 4.41 12.29
C ILE A 171 -8.19 5.18 11.73
N LEU A 172 -8.34 6.41 12.17
CA LEU A 172 -9.42 7.30 11.77
C LEU A 172 -8.95 8.34 10.77
N SER A 173 -7.70 8.76 10.87
CA SER A 173 -7.12 9.75 9.98
C SER A 173 -5.62 9.53 9.88
N LEU A 174 -5.12 9.50 8.65
CA LEU A 174 -3.73 9.26 8.33
C LEU A 174 -3.37 10.08 7.09
N TRP A 175 -2.29 10.85 7.17
CA TRP A 175 -1.72 11.53 6.01
C TRP A 175 -0.22 11.79 6.23
N HIS A 176 0.51 11.94 5.13
CA HIS A 176 1.95 12.19 5.13
C HIS A 176 2.36 13.08 3.95
N LEU A 177 3.46 13.81 4.13
CA LEU A 177 4.10 14.59 3.08
C LEU A 177 5.19 13.76 2.39
N GLY A 178 4.85 13.17 1.25
CA GLY A 178 5.79 12.40 0.43
C GLY A 178 6.17 11.03 1.01
N ARG A 179 7.03 10.31 0.28
CA ARG A 179 7.35 8.90 0.53
C ARG A 179 8.24 8.66 1.76
N SER A 180 9.22 9.53 2.02
CA SER A 180 10.13 9.39 3.17
C SER A 180 9.35 9.43 4.49
N ILE A 181 8.40 10.36 4.59
CA ILE A 181 7.53 10.50 5.76
C ILE A 181 6.57 9.31 5.87
N LEU A 182 5.98 8.84 4.76
CA LEU A 182 5.16 7.61 4.77
C LEU A 182 5.93 6.41 5.35
N LYS A 183 7.18 6.18 4.92
CA LYS A 183 8.01 5.08 5.43
C LYS A 183 8.24 5.18 6.94
N PHE A 184 8.49 6.39 7.44
CA PHE A 184 8.61 6.63 8.87
C PHE A 184 7.29 6.31 9.59
N LEU A 185 6.16 6.83 9.11
CA LEU A 185 4.84 6.60 9.71
C LEU A 185 4.49 5.10 9.74
N VAL A 186 4.75 4.35 8.68
CA VAL A 186 4.50 2.90 8.65
C VAL A 186 5.34 2.18 9.70
N THR A 187 6.61 2.56 9.85
CA THR A 187 7.51 1.99 10.88
C THR A 187 6.99 2.29 12.28
N ASP A 188 6.58 3.54 12.52
CA ASP A 188 6.03 3.98 13.80
C ASP A 188 4.69 3.28 14.13
N ILE A 189 3.81 3.12 13.14
CA ILE A 189 2.55 2.36 13.27
C ILE A 189 2.83 0.92 13.70
N ILE A 190 3.80 0.24 13.07
CA ILE A 190 4.17 -1.12 13.45
C ILE A 190 4.75 -1.16 14.87
N GLN A 191 5.53 -0.15 15.27
CA GLN A 191 6.09 -0.07 16.62
C GLN A 191 5.00 0.14 17.69
N VAL A 192 4.00 0.97 17.40
CA VAL A 192 2.90 1.28 18.32
C VAL A 192 1.86 0.16 18.37
N MET A 193 1.47 -0.38 17.22
CA MET A 193 0.35 -1.34 17.11
C MET A 193 0.81 -2.80 17.06
N GLY A 194 2.11 -3.06 16.87
CA GLY A 194 2.67 -4.41 16.79
C GLY A 194 2.04 -5.23 15.65
N ASN A 195 1.53 -6.42 15.99
CA ASN A 195 0.76 -7.27 15.09
C ASN A 195 -0.76 -7.24 15.39
N ALA A 196 -1.24 -6.22 16.09
CA ALA A 196 -2.67 -6.07 16.34
C ALA A 196 -3.43 -5.94 15.02
N ILE A 197 -4.72 -6.29 15.07
CA ILE A 197 -5.61 -6.03 13.94
C ILE A 197 -5.83 -4.53 13.85
N ILE A 198 -5.61 -3.99 12.66
CA ILE A 198 -5.84 -2.58 12.37
C ILE A 198 -7.02 -2.42 11.43
N HIS A 199 -7.86 -1.45 11.73
CA HIS A 199 -8.86 -0.93 10.81
C HIS A 199 -8.25 0.33 10.20
N PHE A 200 -8.06 0.37 8.89
CA PHE A 200 -7.35 1.50 8.27
C PHE A 200 -8.11 2.08 7.07
N PRO A 201 -8.15 3.42 6.95
CA PRO A 201 -8.82 4.12 5.88
C PRO A 201 -7.94 4.16 4.64
N VAL A 202 -8.54 3.94 3.48
CA VAL A 202 -7.89 4.10 2.18
C VAL A 202 -8.81 4.89 1.27
N HIS A 203 -8.27 5.93 0.65
CA HIS A 203 -9.00 6.75 -0.31
C HIS A 203 -8.49 6.53 -1.74
N GLU A 204 -7.21 6.20 -1.91
CA GLU A 204 -6.56 5.96 -3.20
C GLU A 204 -7.04 4.66 -3.87
N PRO A 205 -7.68 4.72 -5.06
CA PRO A 205 -8.15 3.53 -5.76
C PRO A 205 -7.05 2.51 -6.09
N VAL A 206 -5.84 2.98 -6.41
CA VAL A 206 -4.69 2.12 -6.70
C VAL A 206 -4.29 1.30 -5.47
N ILE A 207 -4.34 1.90 -4.28
CA ILE A 207 -4.02 1.21 -3.02
C ILE A 207 -5.14 0.26 -2.62
N LYS A 208 -6.41 0.64 -2.83
CA LYS A 208 -7.55 -0.29 -2.65
C LYS A 208 -7.35 -1.56 -3.47
N GLN A 209 -7.05 -1.42 -4.78
CA GLN A 209 -6.77 -2.55 -5.67
C GLN A 209 -5.62 -3.43 -5.14
N LEU A 210 -4.50 -2.81 -4.74
CA LEU A 210 -3.36 -3.54 -4.18
C LEU A 210 -3.77 -4.39 -2.97
N LEU A 211 -4.59 -3.83 -2.07
CA LEU A 211 -5.06 -4.53 -0.87
C LEU A 211 -5.92 -5.74 -1.21
N PHE A 212 -6.84 -5.62 -2.17
CA PHE A 212 -7.60 -6.76 -2.66
C PHE A 212 -6.70 -7.82 -3.30
N ASP A 213 -5.70 -7.40 -4.08
CA ASP A 213 -4.76 -8.33 -4.69
C ASP A 213 -3.83 -9.00 -3.67
N ILE A 214 -3.64 -8.44 -2.46
CA ILE A 214 -2.97 -9.12 -1.35
C ILE A 214 -3.96 -9.76 -0.36
N PHE A 215 -5.17 -10.06 -0.82
CA PHE A 215 -6.22 -10.79 -0.11
C PHE A 215 -6.77 -10.09 1.15
N ILE A 216 -6.59 -8.77 1.26
CA ILE A 216 -7.20 -7.97 2.32
C ILE A 216 -8.54 -7.46 1.82
N ARG A 217 -9.59 -7.74 2.60
CA ARG A 217 -10.96 -7.31 2.29
C ARG A 217 -11.32 -6.03 3.02
N ASP A 218 -12.15 -5.23 2.39
CA ASP A 218 -12.83 -4.13 3.06
C ASP A 218 -13.95 -4.66 3.96
N PHE A 219 -14.36 -3.83 4.91
CA PHE A 219 -15.49 -4.15 5.79
C PHE A 219 -16.49 -3.00 5.90
N TYR A 220 -16.12 -1.81 5.46
CA TYR A 220 -16.94 -0.62 5.59
C TYR A 220 -16.55 0.43 4.56
N HIS A 221 -17.54 1.19 4.10
CA HIS A 221 -17.33 2.27 3.15
C HIS A 221 -18.15 3.50 3.55
N HIS A 222 -17.51 4.68 3.48
CA HIS A 222 -18.16 5.96 3.66
C HIS A 222 -17.58 7.01 2.70
N ARG A 223 -18.43 7.61 1.87
CA ARG A 223 -18.07 8.64 0.87
C ARG A 223 -16.94 8.20 -0.07
N ARG A 224 -15.71 8.70 0.12
CA ARG A 224 -14.53 8.35 -0.69
C ARG A 224 -13.59 7.36 0.01
N VAL A 225 -13.82 7.13 1.30
CA VAL A 225 -12.94 6.35 2.17
C VAL A 225 -13.48 4.93 2.30
N THR A 226 -12.62 3.95 2.05
CA THR A 226 -12.92 2.52 2.25
C THR A 226 -12.05 2.01 3.38
N PHE A 227 -12.64 1.29 4.31
CA PHE A 227 -11.96 0.78 5.50
C PHE A 227 -11.70 -0.71 5.32
N PHE A 228 -10.45 -1.08 5.60
CA PHE A 228 -9.95 -2.45 5.52
C PHE A 228 -9.53 -2.93 6.89
N LYS A 229 -9.60 -4.24 7.11
CA LYS A 229 -9.28 -4.88 8.40
C LYS A 229 -8.28 -6.01 8.19
N ALA A 230 -7.10 -5.91 8.80
CA ALA A 230 -6.10 -6.98 8.82
C ALA A 230 -5.05 -6.75 9.93
N PRO A 231 -4.27 -7.78 10.31
CA PRO A 231 -3.09 -7.58 11.16
C PRO A 231 -2.10 -6.60 10.51
N ALA A 232 -1.58 -5.63 11.27
CA ALA A 232 -0.67 -4.60 10.72
C ALA A 232 0.53 -5.20 9.96
N THR A 233 1.12 -6.27 10.49
CA THR A 233 2.27 -6.90 9.83
C THR A 233 1.91 -7.61 8.54
N HIS A 234 0.69 -8.14 8.42
CA HIS A 234 0.22 -8.76 7.18
C HIS A 234 0.14 -7.73 6.05
N ILE A 235 -0.18 -6.47 6.36
CA ILE A 235 -0.20 -5.39 5.37
C ILE A 235 1.22 -4.89 5.11
N PHE A 236 1.86 -4.36 6.14
CA PHE A 236 3.06 -3.54 5.97
C PHE A 236 4.35 -4.35 5.79
N LYS A 237 4.35 -5.64 6.15
CA LYS A 237 5.47 -6.56 5.85
C LYS A 237 5.25 -7.38 4.58
N ASN A 238 4.09 -7.26 3.91
CA ASN A 238 3.91 -7.89 2.60
C ASN A 238 4.89 -7.25 1.60
N PRO A 239 5.72 -8.02 0.88
CA PRO A 239 6.68 -7.49 -0.08
C PRO A 239 6.04 -6.59 -1.15
N MET A 240 4.80 -6.88 -1.55
CA MET A 240 4.06 -6.10 -2.53
C MET A 240 3.77 -4.68 -2.03
N VAL A 241 3.43 -4.53 -0.75
CA VAL A 241 3.19 -3.23 -0.13
C VAL A 241 4.52 -2.51 0.13
N LYS A 242 5.48 -3.21 0.74
CA LYS A 242 6.80 -2.65 1.07
C LYS A 242 7.47 -2.04 -0.16
N HIS A 243 7.59 -2.79 -1.25
CA HIS A 243 8.29 -2.31 -2.43
C HIS A 243 7.50 -1.26 -3.23
N CYS A 244 6.18 -1.20 -3.06
CA CYS A 244 5.37 -0.08 -3.54
C CYS A 244 5.79 1.22 -2.83
N PHE A 245 5.98 1.16 -1.50
CA PHE A 245 6.50 2.30 -0.72
C PHE A 245 7.98 2.59 -1.01
N ASP A 246 8.74 1.65 -1.57
CA ASP A 246 10.10 1.89 -2.06
C ASP A 246 10.14 2.56 -3.45
N GLY A 247 8.99 2.69 -4.12
CA GLY A 247 8.86 3.36 -5.41
C GLY A 247 8.74 2.43 -6.61
N LEU A 248 8.66 1.12 -6.39
CA LEU A 248 8.31 0.18 -7.46
C LEU A 248 6.81 0.25 -7.70
N LEU A 249 6.39 1.13 -8.62
CA LEU A 249 4.96 1.40 -8.85
C LEU A 249 4.40 0.67 -10.09
N ASP A 250 5.27 0.16 -10.97
CA ASP A 250 4.85 -0.37 -12.27
C ASP A 250 3.84 -1.50 -12.15
N LEU A 251 4.03 -2.43 -11.21
CA LEU A 251 3.07 -3.51 -10.96
C LEU A 251 1.69 -2.96 -10.61
N VAL A 252 1.62 -2.10 -9.59
CA VAL A 252 0.35 -1.65 -9.02
C VAL A 252 -0.40 -0.74 -9.99
N LEU A 253 0.33 0.09 -10.72
CA LEU A 253 -0.23 0.95 -11.76
C LEU A 253 -0.71 0.14 -12.95
N TYR A 254 0.08 -0.85 -13.41
CA TYR A 254 -0.30 -1.71 -14.52
C TYR A 254 -1.53 -2.54 -14.18
N ARG A 255 -1.55 -3.15 -12.99
CA ARG A 255 -2.70 -3.90 -12.50
C ARG A 255 -3.94 -3.02 -12.42
N PHE A 256 -3.83 -1.84 -11.80
CA PHE A 256 -4.94 -0.90 -11.73
C PHE A 256 -5.40 -0.43 -13.11
N HIS A 257 -4.50 -0.27 -14.09
CA HIS A 257 -4.91 0.03 -15.46
C HIS A 257 -5.72 -1.12 -16.11
N GLN A 258 -5.44 -2.37 -15.76
CA GLN A 258 -6.14 -3.53 -16.34
C GLN A 258 -7.55 -3.74 -15.77
N VAL A 259 -7.72 -3.53 -14.47
CA VAL A 259 -8.97 -3.89 -13.75
C VAL A 259 -9.62 -2.70 -13.01
N GLY A 260 -8.95 -1.55 -12.94
CA GLY A 260 -9.37 -0.39 -12.14
C GLY A 260 -10.68 0.26 -12.57
N ASN A 261 -11.19 -0.02 -13.77
CA ASN A 261 -12.53 0.44 -14.16
C ASN A 261 -13.60 -0.12 -13.21
N GLU A 262 -13.43 -1.33 -12.66
CA GLU A 262 -14.36 -1.92 -11.68
C GLU A 262 -14.36 -1.12 -10.35
N PHE A 263 -13.20 -0.57 -9.98
CA PHE A 263 -13.01 0.29 -8.79
C PHE A 263 -13.47 1.74 -8.99
N MET A 264 -13.53 2.19 -10.25
CA MET A 264 -13.98 3.53 -10.62
C MET A 264 -15.48 3.58 -10.97
N GLN A 265 -16.06 2.49 -11.49
CA GLN A 265 -17.46 2.39 -11.94
C GLN A 265 -18.44 1.99 -10.83
N SER A 266 -17.99 1.26 -9.80
CA SER A 266 -18.87 0.80 -8.70
C SER A 266 -19.49 1.92 -7.84
N ARG A 267 -19.26 3.20 -8.13
CA ARG A 267 -19.67 4.32 -7.26
C ARG A 267 -20.10 5.61 -7.98
N GLN A 268 -20.58 5.53 -9.23
CA GLN A 268 -21.41 6.63 -9.78
C GLN A 268 -22.89 6.50 -9.39
N GLU A 269 -23.31 5.37 -8.81
CA GLU A 269 -24.70 5.12 -8.40
C GLU A 269 -24.99 5.46 -6.92
N ALA A 270 -24.06 6.09 -6.20
CA ALA A 270 -24.21 6.46 -4.78
C ALA A 270 -23.99 7.96 -4.52
N HIS A 271 -24.36 8.80 -5.50
CA HIS A 271 -24.49 10.24 -5.33
C HIS A 271 -25.96 10.64 -5.27
#